data_AF-A0AAE6JFH1-F1
#
_entry.id   AF-A0AAE6JFH1-F1
#
_cell.length_a   1.000
_cell.length_b   1.000
_cell.length_c   1.000
_cell.angle_alpha   90.00
_cell.angle_beta   90.00
_cell.angle_gamma   90.00
#
_symmetry.space_group_name_H-M   'P 1'
#
loop_
_entity.id
_entity.type
_entity.pdbx_description
1 polymer ?
#
loop_
_entity_poly.entity_id
_entity_poly.type
_entity_poly.pdbx_seq_one_letter_code
_entity_poly.pdbx_strand_id
1 'polypeptide(L)'
;MLDPDENEITVISFGFTCKRSGQHKQRYDSKVKHTIVHIINIFFANQPNDAILYMCMTNDGKARNRHIIFNNWYHELNNGLEKHSSSSEHGKKGFYASILFKSNNPQKMRLISAFYFTIDYWGLNNL
;
A
#
# COMPACT_ATOMS: atom_id res chain seq x y z
N MET A 1 8.32 -10.14 2.07
CA MET A 1 8.12 -10.09 0.59
C MET A 1 9.25 -10.89 -0.02
N LEU A 2 9.06 -11.61 -1.13
CA LEU A 2 10.15 -12.35 -1.77
C LEU A 2 10.63 -11.58 -3.00
N ASP A 3 11.94 -11.55 -3.22
CA ASP A 3 12.49 -11.15 -4.51
C ASP A 3 12.52 -12.31 -5.51
N PRO A 4 12.82 -12.06 -6.80
CA PRO A 4 12.84 -13.11 -7.82
C PRO A 4 13.84 -14.25 -7.56
N ASP A 5 14.84 -14.02 -6.71
CA ASP A 5 15.82 -15.03 -6.30
C ASP A 5 15.37 -15.77 -5.01
N GLU A 6 14.09 -15.63 -4.64
CA GLU A 6 13.45 -16.19 -3.44
C GLU A 6 14.06 -15.73 -2.11
N ASN A 7 14.82 -14.62 -2.10
CA ASN A 7 15.33 -14.05 -0.86
C ASN A 7 14.24 -13.24 -0.16
N GLU A 8 14.21 -13.34 1.18
CA GLU A 8 13.33 -12.52 1.98
C GLU A 8 13.73 -11.04 1.96
N ILE A 9 12.75 -10.20 1.67
CA ILE A 9 12.78 -8.76 1.88
C ILE A 9 11.85 -8.43 3.03
N THR A 10 12.44 -7.86 4.07
CA THR A 10 11.71 -7.26 5.17
C THR A 10 11.04 -5.99 4.68
N VAL A 11 9.71 -5.95 4.76
CA VAL A 11 8.91 -4.77 4.52
C VAL A 11 8.04 -4.52 5.73
N ILE A 12 7.92 -3.25 6.12
CA ILE A 12 7.05 -2.89 7.23
C ILE A 12 5.65 -2.69 6.67
N SER A 13 4.69 -3.42 7.23
CA SER A 13 3.28 -3.28 6.91
C SER A 13 2.53 -2.74 8.13
N PHE A 14 1.56 -1.88 7.89
CA PHE A 14 0.60 -1.46 8.90
C PHE A 14 -0.79 -1.48 8.31
N GLY A 15 -1.76 -1.86 9.15
CA GLY A 15 -3.16 -1.99 8.77
C GLY A 15 -4.03 -1.02 9.55
N PHE A 16 -5.00 -0.44 8.87
CA PHE A 16 -6.09 0.30 9.51
C PHE A 16 -7.38 -0.50 9.37
N THR A 17 -8.14 -0.61 10.46
CA THR A 17 -9.46 -1.22 10.45
C THR A 17 -10.49 -0.23 10.99
N CYS A 18 -11.62 -0.11 10.30
CA CYS A 18 -12.74 0.68 10.79
C CYS A 18 -13.64 -0.22 11.64
N LYS A 19 -13.57 -0.07 12.97
CA LYS A 19 -14.53 -0.69 13.88
C LYS A 19 -15.77 0.20 13.96
N ARG A 20 -16.91 -0.33 13.54
CA ARG A 20 -18.19 0.40 13.55
C ARG A 20 -18.83 0.31 14.94
N SER A 21 -19.12 1.45 15.55
CA SER A 21 -20.03 1.55 16.70
C SER A 21 -21.35 2.20 16.25
N GLY A 22 -22.45 1.45 16.31
CA GLY A 22 -23.79 1.94 15.98
C GLY A 22 -24.15 2.03 14.48
N GLN A 23 -25.37 2.51 14.20
CA GLN A 23 -25.98 2.57 12.87
C GLN A 23 -25.82 3.94 12.17
N HIS A 24 -25.02 4.86 12.71
CA HIS A 24 -24.88 6.20 12.13
C HIS A 24 -24.19 6.18 10.76
N LYS A 25 -24.72 6.96 9.81
CA LYS A 25 -24.06 7.22 8.52
C LYS A 25 -22.68 7.85 8.78
N GLN A 26 -21.64 7.22 8.25
CA GLN A 26 -20.30 7.78 8.31
C GLN A 26 -20.20 9.03 7.44
N ARG A 27 -19.65 10.09 8.03
CA ARG A 27 -19.20 11.27 7.30
C ARG A 27 -17.73 11.10 6.96
N TYR A 28 -17.31 11.70 5.85
CA TYR A 28 -15.89 11.84 5.53
C TYR A 28 -15.18 12.59 6.66
N ASP A 29 -14.12 12.00 7.20
CA ASP A 29 -13.26 12.61 8.21
C ASP A 29 -11.90 12.92 7.59
N SER A 30 -11.63 14.20 7.34
CA SER A 30 -10.36 14.66 6.78
C SER A 30 -9.17 14.41 7.71
N LYS A 31 -9.38 14.23 9.02
CA LYS A 31 -8.29 13.96 9.99
C LYS A 31 -7.67 12.60 9.76
N VAL A 32 -8.43 11.61 9.28
CA VAL A 32 -7.91 10.27 8.94
C VAL A 32 -6.78 10.37 7.92
N LYS A 33 -6.97 11.17 6.87
CA LYS A 33 -5.92 11.45 5.87
C LYS A 33 -4.69 12.03 6.55
N HIS A 34 -4.85 13.09 7.33
CA HIS A 34 -3.71 13.76 7.99
C HIS A 34 -2.93 12.81 8.90
N THR A 35 -3.62 11.98 9.67
CA THR A 35 -2.99 10.98 10.54
C THR A 35 -2.20 9.95 9.73
N ILE A 36 -2.79 9.37 8.68
CA ILE A 36 -2.13 8.36 7.85
C ILE A 36 -0.89 8.96 7.16
N VAL A 37 -1.03 10.17 6.60
CA VAL A 37 0.09 10.92 6.01
C VAL A 37 1.20 11.19 7.01
N HIS A 38 0.85 11.60 8.23
CA HIS A 38 1.81 11.87 9.28
C HIS A 38 2.58 10.60 9.68
N ILE A 39 1.91 9.46 9.79
CA ILE A 39 2.53 8.15 10.05
C ILE A 39 3.53 7.81 8.93
N ILE A 40 3.14 7.96 7.66
CA ILE A 40 4.02 7.69 6.51
C ILE A 40 5.26 8.61 6.54
N ASN A 41 5.08 9.89 6.84
CA ASN A 41 6.19 10.84 6.91
C ASN A 41 7.16 10.52 8.06
N ILE A 42 6.64 10.18 9.25
CA ILE A 42 7.47 9.75 10.39
C ILE A 42 8.23 8.46 10.03
N PHE A 43 7.57 7.51 9.38
CA PHE A 43 8.21 6.27 8.97
C PHE A 43 9.45 6.54 8.12
N PHE A 44 9.30 7.29 7.02
CA PHE A 44 10.43 7.57 6.12
C PHE A 44 11.47 8.55 6.68
N ALA A 45 11.13 9.32 7.72
CA ALA A 45 12.12 10.11 8.45
C ALA A 45 13.05 9.21 9.30
N ASN A 46 12.55 8.08 9.80
CA ASN A 46 13.32 7.14 10.63
C ASN A 46 13.91 5.98 9.82
N GLN A 47 13.24 5.55 8.75
CA GLN A 47 13.60 4.40 7.92
C GLN A 47 13.60 4.78 6.42
N PRO A 48 14.53 5.65 5.98
CA PRO A 48 14.52 6.19 4.61
C PRO A 48 14.80 5.14 3.52
N ASN A 49 15.47 4.04 3.87
CA ASN A 49 15.84 2.96 2.96
C ASN A 49 14.83 1.80 2.94
N ASP A 50 13.79 1.85 3.77
CA ASP A 50 12.75 0.82 3.80
C ASP A 50 11.60 1.16 2.85
N ALA A 51 10.63 0.25 2.80
CA ALA A 51 9.40 0.40 2.04
C ALA A 51 8.17 0.11 2.90
N ILE A 52 7.07 0.78 2.57
CA ILE A 52 5.74 0.52 3.13
C ILE A 52 4.94 -0.28 2.12
N LEU A 53 4.39 -1.41 2.56
CA LEU A 53 3.38 -2.15 1.82
C LEU A 53 1.97 -1.75 2.30
N TYR A 54 1.14 -1.31 1.35
CA TYR A 54 -0.27 -1.06 1.54
C TYR A 54 -1.09 -2.11 0.80
N MET A 55 -2.09 -2.68 1.47
CA MET A 55 -2.97 -3.69 0.89
C MET A 55 -4.43 -3.45 1.30
N CYS A 56 -5.35 -3.69 0.38
CA CYS A 56 -6.79 -3.58 0.58
C CYS A 56 -7.51 -4.77 -0.02
N MET A 57 -8.04 -5.63 0.86
CA MET A 57 -8.88 -6.78 0.48
C MET A 57 -10.27 -6.31 0.02
N THR A 58 -10.85 -7.01 -0.95
CA THR A 58 -12.17 -6.71 -1.55
C THR A 58 -13.36 -7.28 -0.77
N ASN A 59 -13.11 -7.98 0.34
CA ASN A 59 -14.12 -8.64 1.18
C ASN A 59 -15.31 -7.75 1.57
N ASP A 60 -15.13 -6.44 1.68
CA ASP A 60 -16.18 -5.48 2.06
C ASP A 60 -16.72 -4.64 0.89
N GLY A 61 -16.32 -4.95 -0.35
CA GLY A 61 -16.71 -4.24 -1.57
C GLY A 61 -16.14 -2.82 -1.70
N LYS A 62 -15.28 -2.37 -0.78
CA LYS A 62 -14.78 -0.99 -0.73
C LYS A 62 -13.30 -0.85 -1.12
N ALA A 63 -12.63 -1.94 -1.46
CA ALA A 63 -11.20 -1.92 -1.78
C ALA A 63 -10.84 -0.97 -2.93
N ARG A 64 -11.64 -0.95 -4.00
CA ARG A 64 -11.44 -0.03 -5.12
C ARG A 64 -11.52 1.43 -4.68
N ASN A 65 -12.52 1.77 -3.87
CA ASN A 65 -12.70 3.13 -3.36
C ASN A 65 -11.54 3.53 -2.44
N ARG A 66 -11.09 2.63 -1.56
CA ARG A 66 -9.88 2.86 -0.77
C ARG A 66 -8.66 3.07 -1.65
N HIS A 67 -8.44 2.22 -2.66
CA HIS A 67 -7.32 2.35 -3.58
C HIS A 67 -7.31 3.71 -4.30
N ILE A 68 -8.47 4.19 -4.77
CA ILE A 68 -8.62 5.52 -5.37
C ILE A 68 -8.28 6.64 -4.36
N ILE A 69 -8.81 6.56 -3.14
CA ILE A 69 -8.56 7.56 -2.09
C ILE A 69 -7.06 7.64 -1.76
N PHE A 70 -6.39 6.50 -1.59
CA PHE A 70 -4.96 6.45 -1.31
C PHE A 70 -4.12 6.97 -2.49
N ASN A 71 -4.51 6.69 -3.73
CA ASN A 71 -3.85 7.26 -4.91
C ASN A 71 -3.96 8.80 -4.92
N ASN A 72 -5.16 9.34 -4.61
CA ASN A 72 -5.34 10.79 -4.51
C ASN A 72 -4.44 11.37 -3.43
N TRP A 73 -4.41 10.77 -2.23
CA TRP A 73 -3.53 11.23 -1.15
C TRP A 73 -2.05 11.20 -1.55
N TYR A 74 -1.61 10.15 -2.26
CA TYR A 74 -0.23 10.07 -2.77
C TYR A 74 0.11 11.24 -3.70
N HIS A 75 -0.76 11.59 -4.65
CA HIS A 75 -0.53 12.70 -5.55
C HIS A 75 -0.46 14.06 -4.84
N GLU A 76 -1.15 14.20 -3.71
CA GLU A 76 -1.11 15.42 -2.90
C GLU A 76 0.14 15.55 -2.03
N LEU A 77 0.88 14.46 -1.79
CA LEU A 77 1.99 14.45 -0.82
C LEU A 77 3.26 15.14 -1.30
N ASN A 78 3.54 15.15 -2.61
CA ASN A 78 4.72 15.76 -3.23
C ASN A 78 6.03 15.69 -2.39
N ASN A 79 6.36 14.50 -1.86
CA ASN A 79 7.36 14.33 -0.78
C ASN A 79 8.55 13.43 -1.19
N GLY A 80 8.83 13.32 -2.49
CA GLY A 80 9.93 12.49 -3.03
C GLY A 80 9.76 11.00 -2.76
N LEU A 81 8.50 10.54 -2.67
CA LEU A 81 8.17 9.12 -2.62
C LEU A 81 7.83 8.62 -4.02
N GLU A 82 8.20 7.38 -4.28
CA GLU A 82 7.83 6.60 -5.45
C GLU A 82 6.84 5.53 -5.03
N LYS A 83 5.82 5.30 -5.86
CA LYS A 83 4.74 4.34 -5.58
C LYS A 83 4.52 3.44 -6.78
N HIS A 84 4.52 2.14 -6.52
CA HIS A 84 4.06 1.12 -7.47
C HIS A 84 2.79 0.47 -6.96
N SER A 85 1.86 0.15 -7.86
CA SER A 85 0.53 -0.34 -7.52
C SER A 85 0.18 -1.59 -8.33
N SER A 86 -0.62 -2.48 -7.72
CA SER A 86 -1.20 -3.63 -8.40
C SER A 86 -2.16 -3.18 -9.50
N SER A 87 -2.30 -4.00 -10.55
CA SER A 87 -3.25 -3.72 -11.63
C SER A 87 -4.71 -3.90 -11.20
N SER A 88 -5.65 -3.47 -12.04
CA SER A 88 -7.08 -3.73 -11.86
C SER A 88 -7.44 -5.21 -11.87
N GLU A 89 -6.66 -6.05 -12.57
CA GLU A 89 -6.86 -7.51 -12.60
C GLU A 89 -6.65 -8.14 -11.22
N HIS A 90 -5.63 -7.69 -10.48
CA HIS A 90 -5.44 -8.08 -9.07
C HIS A 90 -6.65 -7.70 -8.21
N GLY A 91 -7.23 -6.52 -8.49
CA GLY A 91 -8.48 -6.07 -7.86
C GLY A 91 -9.63 -7.04 -8.06
N LYS A 92 -9.79 -7.62 -9.26
CA LYS A 92 -10.79 -8.66 -9.53
C LYS A 92 -10.52 -9.95 -8.76
N LYS A 93 -9.26 -10.23 -8.47
CA LYS A 93 -8.80 -11.43 -7.76
C LYS A 93 -8.76 -11.31 -6.24
N GLY A 94 -9.17 -10.16 -5.70
CA GLY A 94 -9.45 -10.05 -4.27
C GLY A 94 -8.72 -8.94 -3.53
N PHE A 95 -7.77 -8.24 -4.17
CA PHE A 95 -7.00 -7.20 -3.49
C PHE A 95 -6.49 -6.08 -4.40
N TYR A 96 -6.29 -4.91 -3.80
CA TYR A 96 -5.43 -3.86 -4.35
C TYR A 96 -4.23 -3.69 -3.43
N ALA A 97 -3.03 -3.61 -4.00
CA ALA A 97 -1.81 -3.40 -3.25
C ALA A 97 -1.01 -2.22 -3.82
N SER A 98 -0.17 -1.60 -2.99
CA SER A 98 0.84 -0.65 -3.43
C SER A 98 2.05 -0.72 -2.52
N ILE A 99 3.23 -0.53 -3.09
CA ILE A 99 4.46 -0.34 -2.35
C ILE A 99 4.87 1.13 -2.48
N LEU A 100 5.30 1.74 -1.38
CA LEU A 100 5.83 3.10 -1.32
C LEU A 100 7.26 3.05 -0.77
N PHE A 101 8.16 3.83 -1.35
CA PHE A 101 9.54 4.03 -0.88
C PHE A 101 10.07 5.39 -1.34
N LYS A 102 11.20 5.86 -0.81
CA LYS A 102 11.84 7.10 -1.27
C LYS A 102 12.36 6.95 -2.71
N SER A 103 12.18 7.94 -3.57
CA SER A 103 12.61 7.86 -4.98
C SER A 103 14.13 7.70 -5.15
N ASN A 104 14.91 8.10 -4.14
CA ASN A 104 16.38 7.91 -4.08
C ASN A 104 16.80 6.65 -3.31
N ASN A 105 15.87 5.75 -3.00
CA ASN A 105 16.19 4.52 -2.27
C ASN A 105 17.16 3.65 -3.10
N PRO A 106 18.33 3.26 -2.53
CA PRO A 106 19.35 2.50 -3.25
C PRO A 106 18.88 1.11 -3.69
N GLN A 107 17.84 0.57 -3.05
CA GLN A 107 17.28 -0.76 -3.31
C GLN A 107 16.00 -0.72 -4.17
N LYS A 108 15.65 0.43 -4.78
CA LYS A 108 14.37 0.61 -5.48
C LYS A 108 14.06 -0.49 -6.51
N MET A 109 15.05 -0.89 -7.31
CA MET A 109 14.85 -1.91 -8.35
C MET A 109 14.48 -3.26 -7.72
N ARG A 110 15.17 -3.62 -6.64
CA ARG A 110 14.90 -4.85 -5.89
C ARG A 110 13.51 -4.81 -5.23
N LEU A 111 13.13 -3.67 -4.66
CA LEU A 111 11.79 -3.47 -4.07
C LEU A 111 10.67 -3.58 -5.11
N ILE A 112 10.85 -2.97 -6.30
CA ILE A 112 9.91 -3.04 -7.41
C ILE A 112 9.75 -4.48 -7.88
N SER A 113 10.86 -5.15 -8.18
CA SER A 113 10.85 -6.54 -8.66
C SER A 113 10.18 -7.47 -7.65
N ALA A 114 10.51 -7.34 -6.37
CA ALA A 114 9.93 -8.16 -5.32
C ALA A 114 8.43 -7.87 -5.09
N PHE A 115 8.00 -6.61 -5.23
CA PHE A 115 6.58 -6.26 -5.17
C PHE A 115 5.80 -6.95 -6.28
N TYR A 116 6.23 -6.82 -7.53
CA TYR A 116 5.55 -7.45 -8.66
C TYR A 116 5.61 -8.97 -8.60
N PHE A 117 6.80 -9.55 -8.33
CA PHE A 117 6.94 -10.99 -8.12
C PHE A 117 5.97 -11.50 -7.05
N THR A 118 5.91 -10.83 -5.90
CA THR A 118 5.02 -11.24 -4.81
C THR A 118 3.55 -11.12 -5.21
N ILE A 119 3.08 -9.98 -5.71
CA ILE A 119 1.64 -9.84 -6.03
C ILE A 119 1.21 -10.72 -7.21
N ASP A 120 2.10 -11.00 -8.15
CA ASP A 120 1.83 -11.89 -9.28
C ASP A 120 1.85 -13.35 -8.81
N TYR A 121 2.82 -13.75 -7.99
CA TYR A 121 2.88 -15.08 -7.39
C TYR A 121 1.61 -15.39 -6.57
N TRP A 122 1.23 -14.49 -5.66
CA TRP A 122 0.01 -14.67 -4.84
C TRP A 122 -1.29 -14.39 -5.60
N GLY A 123 -1.22 -13.59 -6.67
CA GLY A 123 -2.36 -13.18 -7.50
C GLY A 123 -2.64 -14.12 -8.68
N LEU A 124 -1.69 -14.93 -9.14
CA LEU A 124 -1.88 -15.86 -10.27
C LEU A 124 -1.98 -17.32 -9.83
N ASN A 125 -1.41 -17.70 -8.69
CA ASN A 125 -1.34 -19.11 -8.27
C ASN A 125 -2.56 -19.61 -7.49
N ASN A 126 -3.69 -18.89 -7.51
CA ASN A 126 -4.95 -19.30 -6.87
C ASN A 126 -6.12 -19.43 -7.88
N LEU A 127 -5.83 -19.82 -9.13
CA LEU A 127 -6.81 -20.28 -10.12
C LEU A 127 -6.39 -21.61 -10.71
#